data_AF-A0A2V8GWS9-F1
#
_entry.id   AF-A0A2V8GWS9-F1
#
_cell.length_a   1.000
_cell.length_b   1.000
_cell.length_c   1.000
_cell.angle_alpha   90.00
_cell.angle_beta   90.00
_cell.angle_gamma   90.00
#
_symmetry.space_group_name_H-M   'P 1'
#
loop_
_entity.id
_entity.type
_entity.pdbx_description
1 polymer ?
#
loop_
_entity_poly.entity_id
_entity_poly.type
_entity_poly.pdbx_seq_one_letter_code
_entity_poly.pdbx_strand_id
1 'polypeptide(L)' 'LILTDMFGGTPTNIASTFLDEGKVEVVTGVNLPMLIKFAQLGEGPTLAAAAKAVREQGQSSIYIASHLLAPKP' A
#
# COMPACT_ATOMS: atom_id res chain seq x y z
N LEU A 1 2.20 2.64 10.50
CA LEU A 1 2.32 2.36 9.04
C LEU A 1 2.60 3.69 8.35
N ILE A 2 3.60 3.75 7.49
CA ILE A 2 3.94 4.93 6.69
C ILE A 2 3.60 4.61 5.23
N LEU A 3 2.84 5.51 4.60
CA LEU A 3 2.37 5.39 3.22
C LEU A 3 3.08 6.47 2.39
N THR A 4 3.81 6.09 1.35
CA THR A 4 4.54 7.03 0.47
C THR A 4 4.30 6.75 -1.02
N ASP A 5 4.48 7.75 -1.87
CA ASP A 5 4.28 7.64 -3.31
C ASP A 5 5.32 6.73 -3.98
N MET A 6 6.62 6.95 -3.74
CA MET A 6 7.69 6.21 -4.43
C MET A 6 8.76 5.69 -3.47
N PHE A 7 9.42 4.61 -3.88
CA PHE A 7 10.66 4.11 -3.29
C PHE A 7 11.84 4.80 -4.00
N GLY A 8 12.76 5.46 -3.28
CA GLY A 8 14.03 5.95 -3.85
C GLY A 8 14.24 7.47 -4.03
N GLY A 9 13.33 8.35 -3.61
CA GLY A 9 13.64 9.79 -3.41
C GLY A 9 14.17 10.04 -1.99
N THR A 10 14.66 11.21 -1.62
CA THR A 10 14.99 11.53 -0.21
C THR A 10 13.72 11.67 0.67
N PRO A 11 12.98 10.56 0.90
CA PRO A 11 12.65 10.03 2.23
C PRO A 11 13.19 8.59 2.47
N THR A 12 13.93 8.02 1.51
CA THR A 12 14.35 6.59 1.48
C THR A 12 15.35 6.20 2.58
N ASN A 13 16.18 7.13 3.07
CA ASN A 13 17.05 6.88 4.23
C ASN A 13 16.34 6.94 5.59
N ILE A 14 15.17 7.60 5.67
CA ILE A 14 14.39 7.67 6.90
C ILE A 14 13.73 6.30 7.12
N ALA A 15 13.16 5.68 6.08
CA ALA A 15 12.58 4.35 6.21
C ALA A 15 13.59 3.30 6.72
N SER A 16 14.82 3.25 6.21
CA SER A 16 15.82 2.26 6.69
C SER A 16 16.36 2.55 8.10
N THR A 17 16.39 3.82 8.53
CA THR A 17 16.82 4.19 9.89
C THR A 17 15.71 4.00 10.94
N PHE A 18 14.44 3.96 10.50
CA PHE A 18 13.26 3.75 11.33
C PHE A 18 12.61 2.37 11.15
N LEU A 19 13.14 1.51 10.27
CA LEU A 19 12.80 0.09 10.13
C LEU A 19 13.30 -0.67 11.36
N ASP A 20 12.78 -0.30 12.52
CA ASP A 20 12.86 -1.10 13.72
C ASP A 20 11.73 -2.12 13.62
N GLU A 21 12.13 -3.39 13.47
CA GLU A 21 11.25 -4.50 13.14
C GLU A 21 10.06 -4.55 14.13
N GLY A 22 8.84 -4.48 13.60
CA GLY A 22 7.61 -4.48 14.42
C GLY A 22 7.17 -3.12 14.98
N LYS A 23 7.94 -2.03 14.82
CA LYS A 23 7.53 -0.67 15.24
C LYS A 23 7.08 0.22 14.10
N VAL A 24 7.69 0.07 12.92
CA VAL A 24 7.37 0.87 11.73
C VAL A 24 7.38 -0.03 10.50
N GLU A 25 6.36 0.13 9.67
CA GLU A 25 6.22 -0.54 8.39
C GLU A 25 5.95 0.53 7.33
N VAL A 26 6.60 0.41 6.17
CA VAL A 26 6.52 1.39 5.07
C VAL A 26 5.96 0.72 3.83
N VAL A 27 4.91 1.32 3.24
CA VAL A 27 4.32 0.88 1.97
C VAL A 27 4.41 2.03 0.96
N THR A 28 5.03 1.76 -0.18
CA THR A 28 5.21 2.73 -1.27
C THR A 28 4.15 2.52 -2.37
N GLY A 29 4.04 3.44 -3.33
CA GLY A 29 3.11 3.33 -4.45
C GLY A 29 1.65 3.59 -4.06
N VAL A 30 1.44 4.46 -3.07
CA VAL A 30 0.10 4.70 -2.49
C VAL A 30 -0.89 5.13 -3.56
N ASN A 31 -2.03 4.44 -3.59
CA ASN A 31 -3.18 4.78 -4.42
C ASN A 31 -4.47 4.88 -3.58
N LEU A 32 -5.56 5.32 -4.20
CA LEU A 32 -6.83 5.52 -3.50
C LEU A 32 -7.40 4.22 -2.87
N PRO A 33 -7.42 3.07 -3.56
CA PRO A 33 -7.85 1.79 -2.96
C PRO A 33 -7.07 1.40 -1.71
N MET A 34 -5.77 1.68 -1.67
CA MET A 34 -4.94 1.48 -0.46
C MET A 34 -5.42 2.32 0.71
N LEU A 35 -5.74 3.60 0.49
CA LEU A 35 -6.23 4.51 1.53
C LEU A 35 -7.61 4.08 2.05
N ILE A 36 -8.51 3.65 1.16
CA ILE A 36 -9.83 3.12 1.54
C ILE A 36 -9.66 1.86 2.41
N LYS A 37 -8.82 0.92 1.99
CA LYS A 37 -8.54 -0.29 2.77
C LYS A 37 -7.95 0.04 4.13
N PHE A 38 -7.01 0.97 4.18
CA PHE A 38 -6.39 1.41 5.43
C PHE A 38 -7.42 2.00 6.40
N ALA A 39 -8.31 2.88 5.92
CA ALA A 39 -9.38 3.45 6.74
C ALA A 39 -10.36 2.40 7.27
N GLN A 40 -10.49 1.25 6.59
CA GLN A 40 -11.37 0.14 6.99
C GLN A 40 -10.71 -0.87 7.94
N LEU A 41 -9.38 -0.88 8.09
CA LEU A 41 -8.68 -1.89 8.88
C LEU A 41 -8.99 -1.81 10.39
N GLY A 42 -9.48 -0.67 10.88
CA GLY A 42 -9.85 -0.47 12.28
C GLY A 42 -8.71 -0.79 13.26
N GLU A 43 -9.07 -1.00 14.53
CA GLU A 43 -8.14 -1.50 15.55
C GLU A 43 -8.08 -3.03 15.52
N GLY A 44 -6.89 -3.62 15.73
CA GLY A 44 -6.71 -5.08 15.80
C GLY A 44 -5.54 -5.66 15.01
N PRO A 45 -5.34 -5.34 13.71
CA PRO A 45 -4.25 -5.95 12.94
C PRO A 45 -2.87 -5.43 13.37
N THR A 46 -1.86 -6.30 13.32
CA THR A 46 -0.47 -5.90 13.47
C THR A 46 -0.04 -4.98 12.32
N LEU A 47 1.02 -4.18 12.51
CA LEU A 47 1.55 -3.33 11.45
C LEU A 47 1.88 -4.12 10.18
N ALA A 48 2.47 -5.31 10.31
CA ALA A 48 2.77 -6.20 9.20
C ALA A 48 1.50 -6.69 8.49
N ALA A 49 0.47 -7.09 9.25
CA ALA A 49 -0.81 -7.52 8.68
C ALA A 49 -1.52 -6.37 7.95
N ALA A 50 -1.50 -5.17 8.53
CA ALA A 50 -2.04 -3.95 7.92
C ALA A 50 -1.28 -3.59 6.63
N ALA A 51 0.05 -3.60 6.66
CA ALA A 51 0.90 -3.33 5.50
C ALA A 51 0.58 -4.30 4.34
N LYS A 52 0.50 -5.61 4.66
CA LYS A 52 0.14 -6.65 3.70
C LYS A 52 -1.24 -6.41 3.09
N ALA A 53 -2.26 -6.20 3.92
CA ALA A 53 -3.64 -6.01 3.45
C ALA A 53 -3.78 -4.76 2.57
N VAL A 54 -3.13 -3.65 2.93
CA VAL A 54 -3.13 -2.43 2.13
C VAL A 54 -2.44 -2.66 0.79
N ARG A 55 -1.24 -3.26 0.78
CA ARG A 55 -0.51 -3.59 -0.46
C ARG A 55 -1.33 -4.48 -1.39
N GLU A 56 -1.95 -5.54 -0.87
CA GLU A 56 -2.77 -6.47 -1.66
C GLU A 56 -3.99 -5.77 -2.27
N GLN A 57 -4.65 -4.86 -1.53
CA GLN A 57 -5.73 -4.06 -2.09
C GLN A 57 -5.21 -3.14 -3.21
N GLY A 58 -4.08 -2.48 -2.99
CA GLY A 58 -3.45 -1.60 -3.98
C GLY A 58 -3.16 -2.34 -5.27
N GLN A 59 -2.52 -3.51 -5.19
CA GLN A 59 -2.17 -4.32 -6.35
C GLN A 59 -3.40 -4.85 -7.09
N SER A 60 -4.37 -5.39 -6.36
CA SER A 60 -5.59 -5.95 -6.97
C SER A 60 -6.46 -4.89 -7.65
N SER A 61 -6.32 -3.61 -7.28
CA SER A 61 -7.08 -2.50 -7.86
C SER A 61 -6.50 -1.89 -9.13
N ILE A 62 -5.33 -2.35 -9.59
CA ILE A 62 -4.67 -1.83 -10.79
C ILE A 62 -5.17 -2.61 -12.01
N TYR A 63 -5.95 -1.95 -12.85
CA TYR A 63 -6.52 -2.52 -14.06
C TYR A 63 -6.22 -1.67 -15.28
N ILE A 64 -6.10 -2.33 -16.43
CA ILE A 64 -6.11 -1.66 -17.72
C ILE A 64 -7.58 -1.59 -18.16
N ALA A 65 -8.16 -0.39 -18.20
CA ALA A 65 -9.59 -0.20 -18.48
C ALA A 65 -10.03 -0.82 -19.81
N SER A 66 -9.18 -0.77 -20.85
CA SER A 66 -9.47 -1.40 -22.13
C SER A 66 -9.58 -2.92 -22.05
N HIS A 67 -8.89 -3.60 -21.12
CA HIS A 67 -9.02 -5.04 -20.91
C HIS A 67 -10.33 -5.42 -20.21
N LEU A 68 -10.93 -4.50 -19.44
CA LEU A 68 -12.21 -4.73 -18.75
C LEU A 68 -13.42 -4.36 -19.62
N LEU A 69 -13.26 -3.37 -20.48
CA LEU A 69 -14.35 -2.77 -21.26
C LEU A 69 -14.35 -3.21 -22.73
N ALA A 70 -13.43 -4.09 -23.13
CA ALA A 70 -13.42 -4.62 -24.50
C ALA A 70 -14.80 -5.27 -24.80
N PRO A 71 -15.44 -4.92 -25.92
CA PRO A 71 -16.67 -5.60 -26.33
C PRO A 71 -16.38 -7.10 -26.46
N LYS A 72 -17.24 -7.94 -25.86
CA LYS A 72 -17.19 -9.38 -26.13
C LYS A 72 -17.43 -9.60 -27.63
N PRO A 73 -16.68 -10.51 -28.27
CA PRO A 73 -16.86 -10.83 -29.68
C PRO A 73 -18.25 -11.39 -29.98
#